data_AF-A0A257MS34-F1
#
_entry.id   AF-A0A257MS34-F1
#
_cell.length_a   1.000
_cell.length_b   1.000
_cell.length_c   1.000
_cell.angle_alpha   90.00
_cell.angle_beta   90.00
_cell.angle_gamma   90.00
#
_symmetry.space_group_name_H-M   'P 1'
#
loop_
_entity.id
_entity.type
_entity.pdbx_description
1 polymer ?
#
loop_
_entity_poly.entity_id
_entity_poly.type
_entity_poly.pdbx_seq_one_letter_code
_entity_poly.pdbx_strand_id
1 'polypeptide(L)' 'MNKNKIIILKIAAILLMLIGLLAMLVAWELLLVSEIHNSTVLVLEMGGVVVCMAGYILWRRTKALKKEANPD' A
#
# COMPACT_ATOMS: atom_id res chain seq x y z
N MET A 1 -1.00 -23.53 -4.94
CA MET A 1 -1.27 -22.67 -3.76
C MET A 1 -2.78 -22.62 -3.53
N ASN A 2 -3.27 -22.73 -2.28
CA ASN A 2 -4.71 -22.86 -2.01
C ASN A 2 -5.47 -21.57 -2.41
N LYS A 3 -6.66 -21.67 -3.05
CA LYS A 3 -7.43 -20.50 -3.54
C LYS A 3 -7.69 -19.47 -2.43
N ASN A 4 -7.94 -19.93 -1.21
CA ASN A 4 -8.10 -19.06 -0.03
C ASN A 4 -6.86 -18.20 0.26
N LYS A 5 -5.64 -18.75 0.09
CA LYS A 5 -4.41 -17.98 0.31
C LYS A 5 -4.28 -16.84 -0.69
N ILE A 6 -4.66 -17.05 -1.97
CA ILE A 6 -4.63 -16.01 -3.00
C ILE A 6 -5.61 -14.88 -2.67
N ILE A 7 -6.80 -15.21 -2.16
CA ILE A 7 -7.81 -14.22 -1.75
C ILE A 7 -7.30 -13.39 -0.56
N ILE A 8 -6.75 -14.05 0.47
CA ILE A 8 -6.19 -13.36 1.65
C ILE A 8 -5.07 -12.40 1.25
N LEU A 9 -4.14 -12.83 0.38
CA LEU A 9 -3.07 -11.95 -0.08
C LEU A 9 -3.59 -10.75 -0.89
N LYS A 10 -4.66 -10.90 -1.67
CA LYS A 10 -5.29 -9.77 -2.37
C LYS A 10 -5.89 -8.76 -1.40
N ILE A 11 -6.59 -9.25 -0.37
CA ILE A 11 -7.16 -8.40 0.68
C ILE A 11 -6.04 -7.66 1.42
N ALA A 12 -4.96 -8.35 1.78
CA ALA A 12 -3.80 -7.75 2.41
C ALA A 12 -3.14 -6.67 1.53
N ALA A 13 -3.03 -6.91 0.22
CA ALA A 13 -2.48 -5.92 -0.72
C ALA A 13 -3.34 -4.64 -0.79
N ILE A 14 -4.67 -4.78 -0.81
CA ILE A 14 -5.60 -3.64 -0.78
C ILE A 14 -5.49 -2.89 0.54
N LEU A 15 -5.49 -3.61 1.68
CA LEU A 15 -5.33 -3.01 3.00
C LEU A 15 -4.03 -2.21 3.12
N LEU A 16 -2.91 -2.74 2.60
CA LEU A 16 -1.63 -2.03 2.56
C LEU A 16 -1.72 -0.74 1.75
N MET A 17 -2.35 -0.76 0.57
CA MET A 17 -2.55 0.45 -0.21
C MET A 17 -3.40 1.48 0.55
N LEU A 18 -4.48 1.04 1.20
CA LEU A 18 -5.34 1.93 1.99
C LEU A 18 -4.58 2.57 3.16
N ILE A 19 -3.76 1.81 3.87
CA ILE A 19 -2.93 2.32 4.98
C ILE A 19 -1.92 3.35 4.46
N GLY A 20 -1.25 3.08 3.34
CA GLY A 20 -0.33 4.04 2.74
C GLY A 20 -1.01 5.33 2.30
N LEU A 21 -2.22 5.23 1.74
CA LEU A 21 -3.05 6.39 1.37
C LEU A 21 -3.47 7.20 2.60
N LEU A 22 -3.80 6.52 3.69
CA LEU A 22 -4.15 7.17 4.96
C LEU A 22 -2.96 7.92 5.56
N ALA A 23 -1.75 7.36 5.46
CA ALA A 23 -0.52 8.02 5.90
C ALA A 23 -0.26 9.31 5.11
N MET A 24 -0.51 9.31 3.80
CA MET A 24 -0.40 10.52 2.97
C MET A 24 -1.45 11.57 3.35
N LEU A 25 -2.70 11.16 3.61
CA LEU A 25 -3.75 12.09 4.05
C LEU A 25 -3.40 12.74 5.39
N VAL A 26 -2.86 11.97 6.34
CA VAL A 26 -2.39 12.52 7.62
C VAL A 26 -1.21 13.47 7.43
N ALA A 27 -0.27 13.15 6.52
CA ALA A 27 0.84 14.03 6.18
C ALA A 27 0.35 15.36 5.62
N TRP A 28 -0.65 15.30 4.73
CA TRP A 28 -1.26 16.45 4.09
C TRP A 28 -2.00 17.34 5.08
N GLU A 29 -2.80 16.76 5.98
CA GLU A 29 -3.45 17.47 7.09
C GLU A 29 -2.41 18.15 7.99
N LEU A 30 -1.32 17.47 8.32
CA LEU A 30 -0.22 18.05 9.12
C LEU A 30 0.47 19.22 8.41
N LEU A 31 0.62 19.17 7.08
CA LEU A 31 1.21 20.23 6.24
C LEU A 31 0.30 21.45 6.11
N LEU A 32 -1.02 21.25 6.07
CA LEU A 32 -2.02 22.31 5.89
C LEU A 32 -2.45 22.98 7.20
N VAL A 33 -2.66 22.18 8.24
CA VAL A 33 -3.13 22.67 9.55
C VAL A 33 -1.98 23.24 10.37
N SER A 34 -0.78 22.69 10.17
CA SER A 34 0.42 23.11 10.88
C SER A 34 1.38 23.71 9.86
N GLU A 35 1.80 24.96 10.03
CA GLU A 35 2.94 25.54 9.29
C GLU A 35 4.28 24.80 9.55
N ILE A 36 4.23 23.56 10.04
CA ILE A 36 5.35 22.66 10.28
C ILE A 36 5.86 22.14 8.93
N HIS A 37 6.67 22.97 8.27
CA HIS A 37 7.56 22.58 7.18
C HIS A 37 8.75 21.84 7.76
N ASN A 38 8.51 20.66 8.34
CA ASN A 38 9.53 19.92 9.07
C ASN A 38 9.75 18.54 8.44
N SER A 39 10.97 18.01 8.56
CA SER A 39 11.40 16.73 7.96
C SER A 39 10.44 15.57 8.27
N THR A 40 9.70 15.64 9.37
CA THR A 40 8.67 14.68 9.78
C THR A 40 7.58 14.48 8.73
N VAL A 41 7.06 15.55 8.11
CA VAL A 41 5.99 15.41 7.11
C VAL A 41 6.52 14.76 5.84
N LEU A 42 7.74 15.14 5.44
CA LEU A 42 8.43 14.57 4.28
C LEU A 42 8.70 13.07 4.46
N VAL A 43 9.10 12.64 5.67
CA VAL A 43 9.26 11.23 6.01
C VAL A 43 7.91 10.51 6.00
N LEU A 44 6.83 11.15 6.43
CA LEU A 44 5.49 10.56 6.44
C LEU A 44 4.97 10.33 5.00
N GLU A 45 5.17 11.31 4.10
CA GLU A 45 4.79 11.16 2.69
C GLU A 45 5.61 10.07 1.99
N MET A 46 6.95 10.09 2.15
CA MET A 46 7.81 9.04 1.59
C MET A 46 7.45 7.66 2.17
N GLY A 47 7.14 7.58 3.47
CA GLY A 47 6.67 6.38 4.13
C GLY A 47 5.36 5.86 3.53
N GLY A 48 4.38 6.74 3.31
CA GLY A 48 3.13 6.43 2.63
C GLY A 48 3.35 5.87 1.23
N VAL A 49 4.25 6.47 0.44
CA VAL A 49 4.60 5.99 -0.92
C VAL A 49 5.19 4.59 -0.86
N VAL A 50 6.12 4.32 0.06
CA VAL A 50 6.76 3.01 0.20
C VAL A 50 5.74 1.94 0.58
N VAL A 51 4.81 2.26 1.48
CA VAL A 51 3.73 1.33 1.89
C VAL A 51 2.77 1.04 0.73
N CYS A 52 2.38 2.05 -0.04
CA CYS A 52 1.59 1.88 -1.26
C CYS A 52 2.33 1.02 -2.30
N MET A 53 3.63 1.26 -2.50
CA MET A 53 4.48 0.49 -3.40
C MET A 53 4.58 -0.98 -2.98
N ALA A 54 4.71 -1.25 -1.68
CA ALA A 54 4.69 -2.60 -1.13
C ALA A 54 3.35 -3.31 -1.40
N GLY A 55 2.22 -2.63 -1.19
CA GLY A 55 0.89 -3.12 -1.54
C GLY A 55 0.76 -3.43 -3.04
N TYR A 56 1.28 -2.56 -3.91
CA TYR A 56 1.29 -2.77 -5.37
C TYR A 56 2.13 -3.99 -5.78
N ILE A 57 3.33 -4.16 -5.21
CA ILE A 57 4.18 -5.32 -5.48
C ILE A 57 3.48 -6.61 -5.03
N LEU A 58 2.82 -6.59 -3.87
CA LEU A 58 2.05 -7.74 -3.36
C LEU A 58 0.87 -8.08 -4.29
N TRP A 59 0.18 -7.07 -4.81
CA TRP A 59 -0.87 -7.24 -5.81
C TRP A 59 -0.35 -7.81 -7.13
N ARG A 60 0.81 -7.34 -7.60
CA ARG A 60 1.45 -7.86 -8.81
C ARG A 60 1.83 -9.34 -8.64
N ARG A 61 2.42 -9.71 -7.51
CA ARG A 61 2.78 -11.10 -7.19
C ARG A 61 1.55 -12.01 -7.10
N THR A 62 0.47 -11.56 -6.47
CA THR A 62 -0.77 -12.34 -6.44
C THR A 62 -1.39 -12.54 -7.82
N LYS A 63 -1.31 -11.55 -8.71
CA LYS A 63 -1.77 -11.68 -10.10
C LYS A 63 -0.96 -12.73 -10.86
N ALA A 64 0.37 -12.74 -10.72
CA ALA A 64 1.24 -13.75 -11.32
C ALA A 64 0.93 -15.16 -10.79
N LEU A 65 0.81 -15.32 -9.47
CA LEU A 65 0.47 -16.60 -8.84
C LEU A 65 -0.94 -17.09 -9.22
N LYS A 66 -1.90 -16.19 -9.45
CA LYS A 66 -3.22 -16.56 -9.98
C LYS A 66 -3.11 -17.09 -11.42
N LYS A 67 -2.27 -16.47 -12.25
CA LYS A 67 -2.05 -16.89 -13.65
C LYS A 67 -1.38 -18.28 -13.74
N GLU A 68 -0.41 -18.56 -12.87
CA GLU A 68 0.22 -19.88 -12.80
C GLU A 68 -0.72 -20.97 -12.27
N ALA A 69 -1.65 -20.62 -11.38
CA ALA A 69 -2.62 -21.56 -10.81
C ALA A 69 -3.83 -21.85 -11.71
N ASN A 70 -4.07 -21.03 -12.73
CA ASN A 70 -5.08 -21.24 -13.76
C ASN A 70 -4.50 -20.70 -15.09
N PRO A 71 -3.55 -21.42 -15.70
CA PRO A 71 -3.12 -21.13 -17.05
C PRO A 71 -4.28 -21.55 -17.95
N ASP A 72 -5.08 -20.59 -18.40
CA ASP A 72 -5.99 -20.84 -19.50
C ASP A 72 -5.22 -21.33 -20.73
#